data_AF-A0A7Y5SMT5-F1
#
_entry.id   AF-A0A7Y5SMT5-F1
#
_cell.length_a   1.000
_cell.length_b   1.000
_cell.length_c   1.000
_cell.angle_alpha   90.00
_cell.angle_beta   90.00
_cell.angle_gamma   90.00
#
_symmetry.space_group_name_H-M   'P 1'
#
loop_
_entity.id
_entity.type
_entity.pdbx_description
1 polymer ?
#
loop_
_entity_poly.entity_id
_entity_poly.type
_entity_poly.pdbx_seq_one_letter_code
_entity_poly.pdbx_strand_id
1 'polypeptide(L)' 'MFESARRYVRRRRAEDPDFTIEAFKRLLEAQYVNEGDDWAGRGSVQNITHAATVAAYEAALAEWQEER' A
#
# COMPACT_ATOMS: atom_id res chain seq x y z
N MET A 1 -2.08 -11.64 2.04
CA MET A 1 -1.86 -10.38 1.28
C MET A 1 -1.47 -9.23 2.21
N PHE A 2 -2.29 -8.90 3.22
CA PHE A 2 -2.00 -7.81 4.18
C PHE A 2 -0.59 -7.86 4.80
N GLU A 3 -0.23 -8.95 5.49
CA GLU A 3 1.10 -9.09 6.13
C GLU A 3 2.26 -9.05 5.13
N SER A 4 2.06 -9.64 3.96
CA SER A 4 3.05 -9.62 2.88
C SER A 4 3.31 -8.20 2.37
N ALA A 5 2.26 -7.40 2.21
CA ALA A 5 2.35 -5.99 1.81
C ALA A 5 3.03 -5.14 2.88
N ARG A 6 2.73 -5.35 4.17
CA ARG A 6 3.44 -4.67 5.28
C ARG A 6 4.92 -5.01 5.31
N ARG A 7 5.26 -6.29 5.13
CA ARG A 7 6.67 -6.73 5.05
C ARG A 7 7.40 -6.06 3.87
N TYR A 8 6.74 -5.94 2.72
CA TYR A 8 7.30 -5.25 1.57
C TYR A 8 7.62 -3.78 1.87
N VAL A 9 6.67 -3.04 2.48
CA VAL A 9 6.88 -1.63 2.85
C VAL A 9 8.04 -1.47 3.84
N ARG A 10 8.08 -2.32 4.88
CA ARG A 10 9.17 -2.30 5.87
C ARG A 10 10.53 -2.57 5.23
N ARG A 11 10.60 -3.56 4.34
CA ARG A 11 11.83 -3.87 3.61
C ARG A 11 12.26 -2.70 2.73
N ARG A 12 11.31 -2.11 2.01
CA ARG A 12 11.58 -0.96 1.13
C ARG A 12 12.09 0.24 1.91
N ARG A 13 11.50 0.55 3.08
CA ARG A 13 12.00 1.61 3.98
C ARG A 13 13.43 1.34 4.50
N ALA A 14 13.83 0.08 4.61
CA ALA A 14 15.19 -0.29 5.05
C ALA A 14 16.22 -0.30 3.91
N GLU A 15 15.80 -0.65 2.69
CA GLU A 15 16.68 -0.82 1.52
C GLU A 15 16.79 0.43 0.65
N ASP A 16 15.77 1.29 0.64
CA ASP A 16 15.64 2.44 -0.26
C ASP A 16 15.65 3.76 0.55
N PRO A 17 16.78 4.49 0.59
CA PRO A 17 16.88 5.76 1.31
C PRO A 17 15.97 6.86 0.75
N ASP A 18 15.60 6.76 -0.54
CA ASP A 18 14.72 7.73 -1.21
C ASP A 18 13.23 7.41 -0.99
N PHE A 19 12.93 6.26 -0.39
CA PHE A 19 11.58 5.90 0.01
C PHE A 19 11.18 6.73 1.24
N THR A 20 10.61 7.90 0.96
CA THR A 20 10.08 8.83 1.96
C THR A 20 8.59 8.58 2.24
N ILE A 21 8.08 9.15 3.34
CA ILE A 21 6.63 9.16 3.64
C ILE A 21 5.84 9.74 2.47
N GLU A 22 6.33 10.81 1.83
CA GLU A 22 5.64 11.44 0.70
C GLU A 22 5.62 10.55 -0.54
N ALA A 23 6.73 9.84 -0.82
CA ALA A 23 6.75 8.83 -1.88
C ALA A 23 5.76 7.68 -1.59
N PHE A 24 5.63 7.28 -0.32
CA PHE A 24 4.71 6.23 0.07
C PHE A 24 3.24 6.66 -0.03
N LYS A 25 2.90 7.89 0.37
CA LYS A 25 1.56 8.47 0.17
C LYS A 25 1.15 8.48 -1.30
N ARG A 26 2.07 8.90 -2.20
CA ARG A 26 1.82 8.87 -3.66
C ARG A 26 1.60 7.46 -4.18
N LEU A 27 2.34 6.47 -3.65
CA LEU A 27 2.12 5.07 -4.00
C LEU A 27 0.73 4.59 -3.58
N LEU A 28 0.29 4.94 -2.37
CA LEU A 28 -1.03 4.60 -1.86
C LEU A 28 -2.14 5.28 -2.68
N GLU A 29 -1.98 6.55 -3.01
CA GLU A 29 -2.91 7.29 -3.88
C GLU A 29 -3.07 6.61 -5.25
N ALA A 30 -1.95 6.19 -5.86
CA ALA A 30 -2.00 5.43 -7.10
C ALA A 30 -2.74 4.08 -6.96
N GLN A 31 -2.68 3.42 -5.79
CA GLN A 31 -3.45 2.20 -5.56
C GLN A 31 -4.95 2.46 -5.46
N TYR A 32 -5.39 3.59 -4.90
CA TYR A 32 -6.81 3.97 -4.91
C TYR A 32 -7.31 4.33 -6.31
N VAL A 33 -6.51 5.05 -7.10
CA VAL A 33 -6.87 5.36 -8.50
C VAL A 33 -7.04 4.07 -9.30
N ASN A 34 -6.07 3.15 -9.18
CA ASN A 34 -6.19 1.83 -9.79
C ASN A 34 -7.38 1.03 -9.26
N GLU A 35 -7.82 1.23 -8.01
CA GLU A 35 -9.02 0.60 -7.46
C GLU A 35 -10.27 1.05 -8.21
N GLY A 36 -10.40 2.37 -8.43
CA GLY A 36 -11.52 2.98 -9.15
C GLY A 36 -11.57 2.64 -10.64
N ASP A 37 -10.41 2.63 -11.31
CA ASP A 37 -10.34 2.45 -12.77
C ASP A 37 -10.61 1.00 -13.23
N ASP A 38 -10.24 0.01 -12.41
CA ASP A 38 -10.28 -1.41 -12.79
C ASP A 38 -11.38 -2.21 -12.05
N TRP A 39 -12.27 -1.55 -11.28
CA TRP A 39 -13.39 -2.21 -10.59
C TRP A 39 -14.21 -3.10 -11.56
N ALA A 40 -14.39 -2.68 -12.81
CA ALA A 40 -15.24 -3.37 -13.78
C ALA A 40 -14.63 -4.66 -14.37
N GLY A 41 -13.31 -4.86 -14.27
CA GLY A 41 -12.60 -5.97 -14.93
C GLY A 41 -11.97 -6.99 -13.99
N ARG A 42 -11.83 -6.68 -12.70
CA ARG A 42 -11.16 -7.57 -11.73
C ARG A 42 -12.11 -8.62 -11.15
N GLY A 43 -11.62 -9.86 -11.07
CA GLY A 43 -12.31 -10.93 -10.36
C GLY A 43 -12.34 -10.71 -8.85
N SER A 44 -13.29 -11.34 -8.14
CA SER A 44 -13.48 -11.19 -6.69
C SER A 44 -12.21 -11.42 -5.87
N VAL A 45 -11.39 -12.39 -6.25
CA VAL A 45 -10.10 -12.69 -5.59
C VAL A 45 -9.11 -11.54 -5.73
N GLN A 46 -9.05 -10.89 -6.90
CA GLN A 46 -8.17 -9.76 -7.14
C GLN A 46 -8.65 -8.52 -6.37
N ASN A 47 -9.97 -8.31 -6.27
CA ASN A 47 -10.53 -7.22 -5.47
C ASN A 47 -10.21 -7.39 -3.97
N ILE A 48 -10.38 -8.61 -3.42
CA ILE A 48 -10.03 -8.91 -2.02
C ILE A 48 -8.52 -8.72 -1.78
N THR A 49 -7.71 -9.16 -2.75
CA THR A 49 -6.25 -9.01 -2.70
C THR A 49 -5.82 -7.54 -2.71
N HIS A 50 -6.44 -6.74 -3.57
CA HIS A 50 -6.19 -5.31 -3.70
C HIS A 50 -6.57 -4.56 -2.42
N ALA A 51 -7.81 -4.78 -1.94
CA ALA A 51 -8.29 -4.18 -0.69
C ALA A 51 -7.38 -4.53 0.50
N ALA A 52 -6.92 -5.79 0.60
CA ALA A 52 -5.98 -6.19 1.65
C ALA A 52 -4.60 -5.51 1.52
N THR A 53 -4.18 -5.18 0.30
CA THR A 53 -2.92 -4.45 0.06
C THR A 53 -3.05 -2.98 0.44
N VAL A 54 -4.16 -2.35 0.06
CA VAL A 54 -4.49 -0.96 0.42
C VAL A 54 -4.54 -0.81 1.94
N ALA A 55 -5.30 -1.66 2.63
CA ALA A 55 -5.38 -1.64 4.10
C ALA A 55 -4.02 -1.81 4.77
N ALA A 56 -3.14 -2.67 4.21
CA ALA A 56 -1.80 -2.84 4.73
C ALA A 56 -0.92 -1.60 4.57
N TYR A 57 -1.08 -0.88 3.46
CA TYR A 57 -0.35 0.34 3.20
C TYR A 57 -0.84 1.49 4.09
N GLU A 58 -2.16 1.62 4.28
CA GLU A 58 -2.75 2.57 5.24
C GLU A 58 -2.21 2.34 6.66
N ALA A 59 -2.25 1.09 7.14
CA ALA A 59 -1.76 0.74 8.46
C ALA A 59 -0.26 1.05 8.62
N ALA A 60 0.55 0.69 7.63
CA ALA A 60 1.99 0.97 7.65
C ALA A 60 2.30 2.48 7.60
N LEU A 61 1.48 3.26 6.90
CA LEU A 61 1.62 4.71 6.84
C LEU A 61 1.28 5.35 8.18
N ALA A 62 0.17 4.93 8.81
CA ALA A 62 -0.24 5.42 10.13
C ALA A 62 0.83 5.14 11.19
N GLU A 63 1.35 3.91 11.25
CA GLU A 63 2.45 3.54 12.16
C GLU A 63 3.69 4.42 11.95
N TRP A 64 4.06 4.68 10.69
CA TRP A 64 5.22 5.53 10.41
C TRP A 64 4.98 7.01 10.77
N GLN A 65 3.73 7.48 10.71
CA GLN A 65 3.38 8.82 11.17
C GLN A 65 3.39 8.93 12.70
N GLU A 66 3.04 7.87 13.43
CA GLU A 66 3.12 7.83 14.90
C GLU A 66 4.55 7.69 15.43
N GLU A 67 5.46 7.09 14.65
CA GLU A 67 6.90 7.00 14.99
C GLU A 67 7.64 8.35 14.90
N ARG A 68 7.02 9.41 14.37
CA ARG A 68 7.63 10.71 14.08
C ARG A 68 7.49 11.74 15.19
#